data_AF-A0A965HNZ3-F1
#
_entry.id   AF-A0A965HNZ3-F1
#
_cell.length_a   1.000
_cell.length_b   1.000
_cell.length_c   1.000
_cell.angle_alpha   90.00
_cell.angle_beta   90.00
_cell.angle_gamma   90.00
#
_symmetry.space_group_name_H-M   'P 1'
#
loop_
_entity.id
_entity.type
_entity.pdbx_description
1 polymer ?
#
loop_
_entity_poly.entity_id
_entity_poly.type
_entity_poly.pdbx_seq_one_letter_code
_entity_poly.pdbx_strand_id
1 'polypeptide(L)'
;MGDLHSGSQPCTGAGLTDAEKATLTSTYGANFVTNPTANTSVFGYFNRIIWPVVYTPGDNEWVDCHKTKQKSSGDPIREQAAVRAQFFQTPGVTLGAKPAKVVSQARAYDKNHPGDAAVVENVYFTHKGVLFATLSVPGSNNTLTWTAPFTNEAARQREAASRTLADLRWISTVFDKAASGSIKAVVIAQQADYWHLPDFAGDSTGQLTRAYAPLVHEIAARTNRLGKPVLLINGDRHYYSVDTPLATPTDVFGKVYNTDAVPLFQRLGLQASANPASWTRVKVDTSKSDNSIFGFENVIFCQDKTQPTTTYDSKSTTDSGVVQISVCSD
;
A
#
# COMPACT_ATOMS: atom_id res chain seq x y z
N MET A 1 -6.15 -1.11 -1.97
CA MET A 1 -4.82 -0.67 -1.54
C MET A 1 -4.25 0.08 -2.71
N GLY A 2 -4.11 1.39 -2.56
CA GLY A 2 -3.69 2.29 -3.65
C GLY A 2 -4.32 2.09 -5.02
N ASP A 3 -3.65 2.67 -6.01
CA ASP A 3 -3.93 2.62 -7.44
C ASP A 3 -5.40 2.89 -7.82
N LEU A 4 -6.00 3.97 -7.28
CA LEU A 4 -7.33 4.43 -7.69
C LEU A 4 -7.44 4.64 -9.22
N HIS A 5 -6.31 4.88 -9.88
CA HIS A 5 -6.20 4.88 -11.34
C HIS A 5 -4.89 4.24 -11.77
N SER A 6 -4.84 3.76 -13.03
CA SER A 6 -3.61 3.24 -13.62
C SER A 6 -2.50 4.29 -13.60
N GLY A 7 -1.25 3.86 -13.40
CA GLY A 7 -0.04 4.68 -13.54
C GLY A 7 0.27 5.19 -14.96
N SER A 8 -0.73 5.32 -15.81
CA SER A 8 -0.69 6.01 -17.12
C SER A 8 -1.79 7.06 -17.26
N GLN A 9 -2.72 7.11 -16.30
CA GLN A 9 -3.80 8.07 -16.25
C GLN A 9 -3.33 9.34 -15.54
N PRO A 10 -3.89 10.50 -15.93
CA PRO A 10 -3.61 11.75 -15.25
C PRO A 10 -4.19 11.78 -13.83
N CYS A 11 -3.47 12.41 -12.91
CA CYS A 11 -3.96 12.78 -11.58
C CYS A 11 -4.95 13.94 -11.64
N THR A 12 -5.44 14.38 -10.49
CA THR A 12 -6.58 15.31 -10.43
C THR A 12 -6.24 16.75 -10.79
N GLY A 13 -4.97 17.14 -10.72
CA GLY A 13 -4.55 18.54 -10.75
C GLY A 13 -4.95 19.29 -9.47
N ALA A 14 -5.01 18.58 -8.34
CA ALA A 14 -5.49 19.10 -7.08
C ALA A 14 -4.75 20.37 -6.67
N GLY A 15 -5.51 21.39 -6.28
CA GLY A 15 -4.97 22.66 -5.77
C GLY A 15 -4.27 23.52 -6.82
N LEU A 16 -4.22 23.14 -8.10
CA LEU A 16 -3.75 24.03 -9.16
C LEU A 16 -4.82 25.06 -9.52
N THR A 17 -4.43 26.33 -9.53
CA THR A 17 -5.24 27.45 -10.00
C THR A 17 -5.42 27.41 -11.52
N ASP A 18 -6.42 28.11 -12.03
CA ASP A 18 -6.64 28.20 -13.48
C ASP A 18 -5.46 28.86 -14.21
N ALA A 19 -4.78 29.80 -13.56
CA ALA A 19 -3.57 30.43 -14.08
C ALA A 19 -2.37 29.47 -14.16
N GLU A 20 -2.15 28.66 -13.11
CA GLU A 20 -1.15 27.58 -13.11
C GLU A 20 -1.46 26.58 -14.23
N LYS A 21 -2.72 26.13 -14.34
CA LYS A 21 -3.15 25.21 -15.40
C LYS A 21 -2.94 25.80 -16.79
N ALA A 22 -3.32 27.06 -17.02
CA ALA A 22 -3.13 27.72 -18.32
C ALA A 22 -1.65 27.81 -18.70
N THR A 23 -0.78 28.13 -17.73
CA THR A 23 0.68 28.16 -17.94
C THR A 23 1.20 26.77 -18.26
N LEU A 24 0.83 25.75 -17.47
CA LEU A 24 1.24 24.37 -17.69
C LEU A 24 0.76 23.82 -19.03
N THR A 25 -0.48 24.09 -19.42
CA THR A 25 -1.00 23.74 -20.76
C THR A 25 -0.18 24.43 -21.86
N SER A 26 0.15 25.72 -21.70
CA SER A 26 0.97 26.43 -22.69
C SER A 26 2.40 25.90 -22.79
N THR A 27 2.99 25.46 -21.67
CA THR A 27 4.39 25.00 -21.62
C THR A 27 4.54 23.53 -22.01
N TYR A 28 3.63 22.66 -21.55
CA TYR A 28 3.75 21.20 -21.67
C TYR A 28 2.78 20.58 -22.67
N GLY A 29 1.77 21.33 -23.15
CA GLY A 29 0.83 20.86 -24.16
C GLY A 29 0.17 19.54 -23.78
N ALA A 30 0.24 18.54 -24.67
CA ALA A 30 -0.34 17.20 -24.45
C ALA A 30 0.31 16.41 -23.29
N ASN A 31 1.46 16.87 -22.78
CA ASN A 31 2.10 16.26 -21.60
C ASN A 31 1.53 16.78 -20.28
N PHE A 32 0.59 17.73 -20.30
CA PHE A 32 -0.17 18.18 -19.14
C PHE A 32 -1.67 17.95 -19.36
N VAL A 33 -2.24 16.98 -18.66
CA VAL A 33 -3.68 16.68 -18.66
C VAL A 33 -4.07 16.34 -17.24
N THR A 34 -5.22 16.83 -16.76
CA THR A 34 -5.73 16.54 -15.41
C THR A 34 -7.07 15.79 -15.49
N ASN A 35 -7.36 14.89 -14.56
CA ASN A 35 -8.67 14.27 -14.40
C ASN A 35 -9.26 14.61 -13.01
N PRO A 36 -9.95 15.76 -12.88
CA PRO A 36 -10.42 16.25 -11.59
C PRO A 36 -11.48 15.36 -10.93
N THR A 37 -12.07 14.41 -11.67
CA THR A 37 -13.17 13.55 -11.19
C THR A 37 -12.74 12.14 -10.80
N ALA A 38 -11.47 11.77 -11.04
CA ALA A 38 -10.96 10.41 -10.81
C ALA A 38 -11.21 9.95 -9.37
N ASN A 39 -10.72 10.73 -8.40
CA ASN A 39 -10.85 10.43 -6.99
C ASN A 39 -12.32 10.37 -6.56
N THR A 40 -13.16 11.32 -7.00
CA THR A 40 -14.59 11.38 -6.64
C THR A 40 -15.35 10.14 -7.12
N SER A 41 -15.04 9.66 -8.32
CA SER A 41 -15.67 8.46 -8.87
C SER A 41 -15.35 7.22 -8.03
N VAL A 42 -14.09 7.00 -7.67
CA VAL A 42 -13.69 5.84 -6.88
C VAL A 42 -14.18 5.92 -5.44
N PHE A 43 -14.19 7.11 -4.84
CA PHE A 43 -14.83 7.33 -3.54
C PHE A 43 -16.32 6.97 -3.55
N GLY A 44 -17.03 7.31 -4.64
CA GLY A 44 -18.41 6.89 -4.86
C GLY A 44 -18.56 5.37 -4.90
N TYR A 45 -17.65 4.65 -5.55
CA TYR A 45 -17.65 3.18 -5.56
C TYR A 45 -17.39 2.58 -4.18
N PHE A 46 -16.40 3.08 -3.44
CA PHE A 46 -16.09 2.59 -2.10
C PHE A 46 -17.27 2.74 -1.15
N ASN A 47 -18.00 3.86 -1.21
CA ASN A 47 -19.17 4.07 -0.36
C ASN A 47 -20.40 3.24 -0.74
N ARG A 48 -20.40 2.56 -1.90
CA ARG A 48 -21.44 1.59 -2.28
C ARG A 48 -21.17 0.19 -1.77
N ILE A 49 -19.94 -0.11 -1.35
CA ILE A 49 -19.60 -1.40 -0.76
C ILE A 49 -20.38 -1.55 0.55
N ILE A 50 -21.16 -2.62 0.68
CA ILE A 50 -22.08 -2.83 1.82
C ILE A 50 -21.37 -3.04 3.17
N TRP A 51 -20.06 -3.27 3.15
CA TRP A 51 -19.20 -3.54 4.29
C TRP A 51 -18.32 -2.33 4.63
N PRO A 52 -17.78 -2.25 5.86
CA PRO A 52 -16.69 -1.33 6.17
C PRO A 52 -15.52 -1.47 5.20
N VAL A 53 -15.02 -0.36 4.67
CA VAL A 53 -13.88 -0.31 3.75
C VAL A 53 -12.74 0.48 4.39
N VAL A 54 -11.62 -0.21 4.63
CA VAL A 54 -10.36 0.40 5.04
C VAL A 54 -9.48 0.56 3.81
N TYR A 55 -8.92 1.76 3.64
CA TYR A 55 -8.13 2.15 2.47
C TYR A 55 -6.84 2.83 2.92
N THR A 56 -5.75 2.57 2.21
CA THR A 56 -4.49 3.30 2.28
C THR A 56 -4.05 3.67 0.85
N PRO A 57 -3.63 4.91 0.58
CA PRO A 57 -3.24 5.35 -0.76
C PRO A 57 -1.97 4.66 -1.30
N GLY A 58 -1.84 4.66 -2.63
CA GLY A 58 -0.66 4.18 -3.35
C GLY A 58 0.15 5.34 -3.93
N ASP A 59 1.09 5.01 -4.81
CA ASP A 59 1.91 6.02 -5.48
C ASP A 59 1.13 6.73 -6.62
N ASN A 60 0.27 6.01 -7.35
CA ASN A 60 -0.48 6.55 -8.48
C ASN A 60 -1.36 7.75 -8.14
N GLU A 61 -1.97 7.78 -6.96
CA GLU A 61 -2.89 8.86 -6.57
C GLU A 61 -2.20 10.17 -6.19
N TRP A 62 -0.89 10.16 -5.91
CA TRP A 62 -0.19 11.37 -5.48
C TRP A 62 1.31 11.39 -5.78
N VAL A 63 2.08 10.37 -5.36
CA VAL A 63 3.54 10.33 -5.55
C VAL A 63 3.90 10.48 -7.02
N ASP A 64 3.19 9.77 -7.89
CA ASP A 64 3.50 9.67 -9.31
C ASP A 64 3.04 10.85 -10.15
N CYS A 65 2.26 11.77 -9.58
CA CYS A 65 1.60 12.83 -10.34
C CYS A 65 2.57 13.82 -11.00
N HIS A 66 3.83 13.89 -10.54
CA HIS A 66 4.88 14.67 -11.19
C HIS A 66 5.41 14.04 -12.49
N LYS A 67 5.29 12.71 -12.64
CA LYS A 67 5.90 11.96 -13.73
C LYS A 67 5.19 12.26 -15.05
N THR A 68 5.95 12.28 -16.13
CA THR A 68 5.40 12.45 -17.49
C THR A 68 4.42 11.33 -17.86
N LYS A 69 4.62 10.11 -17.34
CA LYS A 69 3.73 8.96 -17.59
C LYS A 69 2.31 9.22 -17.10
N GLN A 70 2.15 9.92 -15.98
CA GLN A 70 0.90 10.42 -15.41
C GLN A 70 0.59 11.86 -15.88
N LYS A 71 1.12 12.27 -17.04
CA LYS A 71 0.86 13.57 -17.67
C LYS A 71 1.25 14.78 -16.81
N SER A 72 2.31 14.64 -16.00
CA SER A 72 2.89 15.73 -15.20
C SER A 72 1.81 16.59 -14.55
N SER A 73 0.80 15.93 -13.99
CA SER A 73 -0.57 16.44 -13.86
C SER A 73 -0.90 16.96 -12.47
N GLY A 74 -0.06 16.71 -11.48
CA GLY A 74 -0.29 17.20 -10.13
C GLY A 74 0.99 17.35 -9.29
N ASP A 75 0.98 18.34 -8.41
CA ASP A 75 1.94 18.47 -7.33
C ASP A 75 1.68 17.34 -6.30
N PRO A 76 2.67 16.47 -6.01
CA PRO A 76 2.44 15.32 -5.14
C PRO A 76 1.89 15.66 -3.75
N ILE A 77 2.28 16.80 -3.15
CA ILE A 77 1.78 17.20 -1.83
C ILE A 77 0.33 17.66 -1.90
N ARG A 78 -0.02 18.44 -2.93
CA ARG A 78 -1.41 18.88 -3.14
C ARG A 78 -2.34 17.69 -3.43
N GLU A 79 -1.87 16.72 -4.22
CA GLU A 79 -2.61 15.48 -4.51
C GLU A 79 -2.78 14.62 -3.25
N GLN A 80 -1.73 14.43 -2.45
CA GLN A 80 -1.82 13.71 -1.18
C GLN A 80 -2.85 14.34 -0.24
N ALA A 81 -2.83 15.67 -0.13
CA ALA A 81 -3.79 16.42 0.67
C ALA A 81 -5.23 16.23 0.14
N ALA A 82 -5.43 16.22 -1.17
CA ALA A 82 -6.74 16.01 -1.78
C ALA A 82 -7.27 14.58 -1.55
N VAL A 83 -6.42 13.56 -1.69
CA VAL A 83 -6.79 12.17 -1.36
C VAL A 83 -7.20 12.07 0.11
N ARG A 84 -6.42 12.65 1.03
CA ARG A 84 -6.74 12.67 2.47
C ARG A 84 -8.06 13.39 2.76
N ALA A 85 -8.25 14.58 2.18
CA ALA A 85 -9.47 15.37 2.37
C ALA A 85 -10.73 14.66 1.87
N GLN A 86 -10.62 13.83 0.83
CA GLN A 86 -11.77 13.14 0.27
C GLN A 86 -12.04 11.79 0.92
N PHE A 87 -11.02 10.93 1.09
CA PHE A 87 -11.19 9.55 1.55
C PHE A 87 -11.15 9.40 3.07
N PHE A 88 -10.67 10.41 3.80
CA PHE A 88 -10.44 10.34 5.25
C PHE A 88 -11.06 11.53 5.99
N GLN A 89 -12.21 12.01 5.48
CA GLN A 89 -12.99 13.13 6.04
C GLN A 89 -13.25 12.99 7.55
N THR A 90 -13.45 11.76 8.01
CA THR A 90 -13.65 11.46 9.44
C THR A 90 -12.60 10.44 9.90
N PRO A 91 -11.40 10.89 10.32
CA PRO A 91 -10.37 9.97 10.80
C PRO A 91 -10.89 9.09 11.94
N GLY A 92 -10.62 7.78 11.86
CA GLY A 92 -11.15 6.78 12.80
C GLY A 92 -12.51 6.18 12.42
N VAL A 93 -13.01 6.48 11.20
CA VAL A 93 -14.22 5.87 10.65
C VAL A 93 -13.90 5.33 9.25
N THR A 94 -14.30 4.10 8.97
CA THR A 94 -14.09 3.48 7.64
C THR A 94 -15.02 4.08 6.59
N LEU A 95 -14.68 3.87 5.31
CA LEU A 95 -15.60 4.06 4.20
C LEU A 95 -16.64 2.92 4.14
N GLY A 96 -17.51 2.97 3.12
CA GLY A 96 -18.54 1.94 2.86
C GLY A 96 -19.92 2.35 3.35
N ALA A 97 -20.95 1.64 2.88
CA ALA A 97 -22.35 1.91 3.22
C ALA A 97 -22.68 1.61 4.69
N LYS A 98 -21.84 0.81 5.35
CA LYS A 98 -21.94 0.49 6.79
C LYS A 98 -20.60 0.79 7.46
N PRO A 99 -20.28 2.08 7.71
CA PRO A 99 -18.98 2.45 8.27
C PRO A 99 -18.82 1.92 9.70
N ALA A 100 -17.59 1.56 10.06
CA ALA A 100 -17.21 1.10 11.39
C ALA A 100 -16.19 2.04 12.02
N LYS A 101 -16.11 2.02 13.36
CA LYS A 101 -15.07 2.74 14.09
C LYS A 101 -13.76 1.95 14.05
N VAL A 102 -12.67 2.65 13.79
CA VAL A 102 -11.29 2.16 13.86
C VAL A 102 -10.45 3.14 14.66
N VAL A 103 -9.30 2.69 15.15
CA VAL A 103 -8.32 3.60 15.76
C VAL A 103 -7.49 4.19 14.63
N SER A 104 -7.40 5.52 14.55
CA SER A 104 -6.57 6.20 13.56
C SER A 104 -5.38 6.86 14.25
N GLN A 105 -4.22 6.85 13.59
CA GLN A 105 -3.02 7.55 14.06
C GLN A 105 -3.29 9.05 14.25
N ALA A 106 -4.21 9.64 13.47
CA ALA A 106 -4.71 11.00 13.67
C ALA A 106 -5.19 11.29 15.10
N ARG A 107 -5.65 10.26 15.84
CA ARG A 107 -6.17 10.36 17.21
C ARG A 107 -5.30 9.66 18.24
N ALA A 108 -4.52 8.67 17.82
CA ALA A 108 -3.71 7.79 18.68
C ALA A 108 -2.20 7.94 18.43
N TYR A 109 -1.76 9.10 17.94
CA TYR A 109 -0.36 9.42 17.75
C TYR A 109 0.41 9.54 19.08
N ASP A 110 1.73 9.35 19.03
CA ASP A 110 2.62 9.66 20.14
C ASP A 110 2.62 11.18 20.39
N LYS A 111 2.24 11.61 21.60
CA LYS A 111 2.17 13.03 21.97
C LYS A 111 3.51 13.77 21.87
N ASN A 112 4.63 13.06 21.91
CA ASN A 112 5.96 13.62 21.66
C ASN A 112 6.23 13.88 20.17
N HIS A 113 5.39 13.33 19.28
CA HIS A 113 5.46 13.43 17.83
C HIS A 113 4.10 13.84 17.24
N PRO A 114 3.57 15.05 17.57
CA PRO A 114 2.23 15.45 17.16
C PRO A 114 2.02 15.54 15.64
N GLY A 115 3.10 15.64 14.85
CA GLY A 115 3.05 15.61 13.39
C GLY A 115 2.52 14.31 12.80
N ASP A 116 2.61 13.19 13.54
CA ASP A 116 2.07 11.89 13.14
C ASP A 116 0.55 11.92 12.91
N ALA A 117 -0.14 12.88 13.54
CA ALA A 117 -1.57 13.05 13.37
C ALA A 117 -1.97 13.34 11.91
N ALA A 118 -1.02 13.77 11.06
CA ALA A 118 -1.24 14.03 9.65
C ALA A 118 -1.39 12.75 8.80
N VAL A 119 -0.95 11.58 9.30
CA VAL A 119 -1.04 10.30 8.59
C VAL A 119 -2.36 9.61 8.93
N VAL A 120 -3.45 10.20 8.45
CA VAL A 120 -4.84 9.83 8.78
C VAL A 120 -5.23 8.43 8.30
N GLU A 121 -4.59 7.97 7.23
CA GLU A 121 -4.76 6.67 6.59
C GLU A 121 -4.19 5.50 7.39
N ASN A 122 -3.32 5.78 8.36
CA ASN A 122 -2.84 4.79 9.31
C ASN A 122 -3.93 4.51 10.33
N VAL A 123 -4.53 3.33 10.23
CA VAL A 123 -5.57 2.87 11.14
C VAL A 123 -5.28 1.46 11.63
N TYR A 124 -5.86 1.09 12.76
CA TYR A 124 -5.94 -0.29 13.19
C TYR A 124 -7.30 -0.62 13.81
N PHE A 125 -7.66 -1.89 13.79
CA PHE A 125 -8.82 -2.42 14.50
C PHE A 125 -8.60 -3.90 14.83
N THR A 126 -9.41 -4.41 15.76
CA THR A 126 -9.39 -5.83 16.13
C THR A 126 -10.71 -6.47 15.73
N HIS A 127 -10.63 -7.63 15.09
CA HIS A 127 -11.81 -8.45 14.78
C HIS A 127 -11.49 -9.92 15.07
N LYS A 128 -12.31 -10.55 15.91
CA LYS A 128 -12.19 -11.98 16.28
C LYS A 128 -10.78 -12.42 16.67
N GLY A 129 -10.07 -11.61 17.47
CA GLY A 129 -8.71 -11.93 17.92
C GLY A 129 -7.62 -11.70 16.88
N VAL A 130 -7.90 -11.02 15.76
CA VAL A 130 -6.91 -10.62 14.76
C VAL A 130 -6.82 -9.10 14.76
N LEU A 131 -5.61 -8.55 14.76
CA LEU A 131 -5.39 -7.11 14.66
C LEU A 131 -5.05 -6.76 13.21
N PHE A 132 -5.83 -5.88 12.60
CA PHE A 132 -5.61 -5.37 11.25
C PHE A 132 -5.09 -3.94 11.34
N ALA A 133 -4.09 -3.61 10.53
CA ALA A 133 -3.52 -2.27 10.45
C ALA A 133 -3.19 -1.87 9.01
N THR A 134 -3.24 -0.58 8.72
CA THR A 134 -2.71 0.01 7.49
C THR A 134 -1.45 0.84 7.77
N LEU A 135 -0.57 0.89 6.77
CA LEU A 135 0.58 1.78 6.72
C LEU A 135 0.50 2.68 5.49
N SER A 136 1.05 3.89 5.59
CA SER A 136 1.10 4.85 4.50
C SER A 136 2.42 4.68 3.74
N VAL A 137 2.55 3.53 3.06
CA VAL A 137 3.78 3.18 2.33
C VAL A 137 3.43 3.05 0.84
N PRO A 138 3.60 4.13 0.06
CA PRO A 138 3.43 4.09 -1.38
C PRO A 138 4.67 3.46 -2.05
N GLY A 139 4.45 2.95 -3.25
CA GLY A 139 5.47 2.51 -4.19
C GLY A 139 6.35 3.67 -4.66
N SER A 140 7.04 3.46 -5.78
CA SER A 140 7.98 4.45 -6.30
C SER A 140 9.02 4.88 -5.26
N ASN A 141 9.71 3.89 -4.68
CA ASN A 141 10.79 4.03 -3.69
C ASN A 141 10.42 4.97 -2.53
N ASN A 142 9.18 4.85 -2.02
CA ASN A 142 8.68 5.65 -0.92
C ASN A 142 8.73 7.18 -1.19
N THR A 143 8.66 7.57 -2.47
CA THR A 143 8.89 8.87 -3.13
C THR A 143 10.23 9.02 -3.88
N LEU A 144 10.20 8.70 -5.18
CA LEU A 144 11.25 9.06 -6.14
C LEU A 144 11.43 10.59 -6.24
N THR A 145 12.58 11.01 -6.76
CA THR A 145 12.85 12.44 -7.05
C THR A 145 11.80 13.00 -8.00
N TRP A 146 11.16 14.09 -7.58
CA TRP A 146 10.13 14.73 -8.39
C TRP A 146 10.74 15.46 -9.59
N THR A 147 10.03 15.43 -10.70
CA THR A 147 10.45 16.01 -11.98
C THR A 147 9.64 17.26 -12.29
N ALA A 148 10.14 18.09 -13.21
CA ALA A 148 9.40 19.25 -13.70
C ALA A 148 8.01 18.82 -14.22
N PRO A 149 6.97 19.64 -14.00
CA PRO A 149 6.99 20.99 -13.42
C PRO A 149 6.98 21.03 -11.88
N PHE A 150 6.77 19.90 -11.20
CA PHE A 150 6.55 19.85 -9.76
C PHE A 150 7.79 19.43 -8.97
N THR A 151 8.89 20.16 -9.14
CA THR A 151 10.14 19.90 -8.40
C THR A 151 10.12 20.62 -7.05
N ASN A 152 10.30 19.87 -5.96
CA ASN A 152 10.52 20.45 -4.64
C ASN A 152 11.22 19.43 -3.71
N GLU A 153 12.54 19.31 -3.87
CA GLU A 153 13.33 18.30 -3.17
C GLU A 153 13.24 18.44 -1.64
N ALA A 154 13.24 19.67 -1.12
CA ALA A 154 13.16 19.91 0.31
C ALA A 154 11.79 19.48 0.89
N ALA A 155 10.68 19.72 0.18
CA ALA A 155 9.36 19.25 0.59
C ALA A 155 9.25 17.73 0.50
N ARG A 156 9.74 17.13 -0.59
CA ARG A 156 9.77 15.68 -0.80
C ARG A 156 10.48 14.96 0.34
N GLN A 157 11.71 15.37 0.65
CA GLN A 157 12.51 14.73 1.71
C GLN A 157 11.85 14.86 3.08
N ARG A 158 11.26 16.03 3.39
CA ARG A 158 10.52 16.22 4.63
C ARG A 158 9.28 15.34 4.72
N GLU A 159 8.52 15.22 3.63
CA GLU A 159 7.34 14.36 3.55
C GLU A 159 7.73 12.89 3.80
N ALA A 160 8.69 12.37 3.04
CA ALA A 160 9.14 10.98 3.12
C ALA A 160 9.63 10.62 4.53
N ALA A 161 10.49 11.48 5.10
CA ALA A 161 11.07 11.27 6.42
C ALA A 161 9.99 11.32 7.51
N SER A 162 9.09 12.31 7.46
CA SER A 162 8.04 12.45 8.47
C SER A 162 7.05 11.30 8.42
N ARG A 163 6.63 10.89 7.23
CA ARG A 163 5.71 9.76 7.03
C ARG A 163 6.34 8.44 7.44
N THR A 164 7.59 8.18 7.05
CA THR A 164 8.30 6.95 7.44
C THR A 164 8.46 6.87 8.97
N LEU A 165 8.82 7.98 9.64
CA LEU A 165 8.90 8.00 11.11
C LEU A 165 7.54 7.78 11.78
N ALA A 166 6.47 8.34 11.22
CA ALA A 166 5.11 8.10 11.69
C ALA A 166 4.70 6.63 11.52
N ASP A 167 5.00 6.01 10.37
CA ASP A 167 4.75 4.58 10.14
C ASP A 167 5.52 3.70 11.13
N LEU A 168 6.79 3.99 11.42
CA LEU A 168 7.58 3.23 12.41
C LEU A 168 6.95 3.28 13.81
N ARG A 169 6.53 4.47 14.26
CA ARG A 169 5.82 4.61 15.54
C ARG A 169 4.45 3.94 15.52
N TRP A 170 3.78 3.93 14.37
CA TRP A 170 2.51 3.25 14.20
C TRP A 170 2.64 1.73 14.25
N ILE A 171 3.62 1.16 13.56
CA ILE A 171 3.98 -0.27 13.65
C ILE A 171 4.23 -0.61 15.12
N SER A 172 5.03 0.20 15.81
CA SER A 172 5.27 0.03 17.24
C SER A 172 3.98 -0.03 18.06
N THR A 173 3.08 0.94 17.88
CA THR A 173 1.77 1.00 18.55
C THR A 173 0.92 -0.23 18.27
N VAL A 174 0.86 -0.67 17.01
CA VAL A 174 0.10 -1.83 16.56
C VAL A 174 0.60 -3.12 17.23
N PHE A 175 1.91 -3.33 17.26
CA PHE A 175 2.49 -4.52 17.87
C PHE A 175 2.41 -4.53 19.39
N ASP A 176 2.53 -3.37 20.05
CA ASP A 176 2.30 -3.27 21.50
C ASP A 176 0.84 -3.57 21.85
N LYS A 177 -0.11 -3.15 21.00
CA LYS A 177 -1.51 -3.55 21.13
C LYS A 177 -1.72 -5.05 20.92
N ALA A 178 -1.00 -5.66 19.97
CA ALA A 178 -1.06 -7.10 19.72
C ALA A 178 -0.44 -7.94 20.85
N ALA A 179 0.60 -7.43 21.51
CA ALA A 179 1.27 -8.10 22.61
C ALA A 179 0.46 -8.04 23.92
N SER A 180 -0.22 -6.92 24.18
CA SER A 180 -1.01 -6.71 25.40
C SER A 180 -2.43 -7.30 25.36
N GLY A 181 -2.93 -7.67 24.18
CA GLY A 181 -4.27 -8.23 24.00
C GLY A 181 -4.28 -9.73 23.72
N SER A 182 -5.49 -10.32 23.72
CA SER A 182 -5.75 -11.68 23.23
C SER A 182 -5.74 -11.74 21.69
N ILE A 183 -4.68 -11.23 21.07
CA ILE A 183 -4.47 -11.26 19.62
C ILE A 183 -3.76 -12.56 19.23
N LYS A 184 -4.21 -13.17 18.13
CA LYS A 184 -3.68 -14.43 17.56
C LYS A 184 -2.79 -14.18 16.36
N ALA A 185 -3.04 -13.12 15.60
CA ALA A 185 -2.26 -12.72 14.45
C ALA A 185 -2.40 -11.23 14.14
N VAL A 186 -1.46 -10.68 13.39
CA VAL A 186 -1.50 -9.31 12.86
C VAL A 186 -1.59 -9.35 11.34
N VAL A 187 -2.40 -8.47 10.76
CA VAL A 187 -2.47 -8.23 9.32
C VAL A 187 -2.11 -6.77 9.09
N ILE A 188 -1.10 -6.53 8.25
CA ILE A 188 -0.63 -5.20 7.86
C ILE A 188 -0.92 -5.03 6.37
N ALA A 189 -1.44 -3.87 5.99
CA ALA A 189 -1.79 -3.56 4.61
C ALA A 189 -1.13 -2.24 4.18
N GLN A 190 -0.34 -2.27 3.12
CA GLN A 190 0.33 -1.11 2.51
C GLN A 190 0.27 -1.18 0.96
N GLN A 191 0.60 -0.14 0.21
CA GLN A 191 0.65 -0.29 -1.25
C GLN A 191 1.97 -0.90 -1.74
N ALA A 192 3.13 -0.37 -1.34
CA ALA A 192 4.41 -0.69 -1.96
C ALA A 192 4.75 -2.19 -2.03
N ASP A 193 5.27 -2.63 -3.16
CA ASP A 193 5.98 -3.91 -3.26
C ASP A 193 7.50 -3.67 -3.25
N TYR A 194 8.15 -4.14 -2.21
CA TYR A 194 9.62 -4.10 -2.07
C TYR A 194 10.20 -5.51 -1.88
N TRP A 195 9.51 -6.52 -2.41
CA TRP A 195 9.87 -7.94 -2.33
C TRP A 195 10.10 -8.54 -3.73
N HIS A 196 10.81 -7.81 -4.60
CA HIS A 196 11.17 -8.29 -5.94
C HIS A 196 12.67 -8.21 -6.18
N LEU A 197 13.35 -9.35 -6.31
CA LEU A 197 14.82 -9.36 -6.47
C LEU A 197 15.34 -8.57 -7.67
N PRO A 198 14.73 -8.66 -8.87
CA PRO A 198 15.17 -7.89 -10.02
C PRO A 198 15.17 -6.37 -9.80
N ASP A 199 14.34 -5.84 -8.90
CA ASP A 199 14.32 -4.38 -8.63
C ASP A 199 15.62 -3.92 -7.94
N PHE A 200 16.31 -4.82 -7.22
CA PHE A 200 17.60 -4.53 -6.59
C PHE A 200 18.78 -4.65 -7.56
N ALA A 201 18.65 -5.45 -8.62
CA ALA A 201 19.72 -5.60 -9.62
C ALA A 201 19.99 -4.28 -10.36
N GLY A 202 18.97 -3.44 -10.52
CA GLY A 202 19.08 -2.12 -11.14
C GLY A 202 19.38 -0.97 -10.17
N ASP A 203 19.32 -1.20 -8.84
CA ASP A 203 19.49 -0.17 -7.83
C ASP A 203 20.95 -0.03 -7.37
N SER A 204 21.80 0.43 -8.29
CA SER A 204 23.23 0.68 -7.99
C SER A 204 23.46 1.70 -6.89
N THR A 205 22.46 2.55 -6.61
CA THR A 205 22.55 3.56 -5.56
C THR A 205 22.10 3.05 -4.20
N GLY A 206 21.42 1.91 -4.11
CA GLY A 206 20.78 1.42 -2.87
C GLY A 206 19.59 2.27 -2.40
N GLN A 207 18.93 3.00 -3.31
CA GLN A 207 17.77 3.84 -2.99
C GLN A 207 16.59 3.02 -2.49
N LEU A 208 16.32 1.86 -3.09
CA LEU A 208 15.23 0.96 -2.73
C LEU A 208 15.41 0.44 -1.31
N THR A 209 16.61 -0.05 -0.98
CA THR A 209 16.92 -0.49 0.38
C THR A 209 16.80 0.66 1.37
N ARG A 210 17.32 1.86 1.07
CA ARG A 210 17.18 3.02 1.98
C ARG A 210 15.72 3.45 2.18
N ALA A 211 14.88 3.30 1.16
CA ALA A 211 13.47 3.70 1.21
C ALA A 211 12.64 2.81 2.15
N TYR A 212 12.94 1.50 2.20
CA TYR A 212 12.07 0.52 2.85
C TYR A 212 12.72 -0.28 4.00
N ALA A 213 14.06 -0.36 4.08
CA ALA A 213 14.74 -1.13 5.13
C ALA A 213 14.30 -0.77 6.57
N PRO A 214 14.09 0.52 6.94
CA PRO A 214 13.62 0.84 8.29
C PRO A 214 12.27 0.17 8.63
N LEU A 215 11.34 0.12 7.67
CA LEU A 215 10.03 -0.51 7.86
C LEU A 215 10.17 -2.03 7.95
N VAL A 216 10.99 -2.63 7.08
CA VAL A 216 11.29 -4.07 7.10
C VAL A 216 11.92 -4.47 8.45
N HIS A 217 12.87 -3.68 8.95
CA HIS A 217 13.53 -3.93 10.24
C HIS A 217 12.55 -3.88 11.39
N GLU A 218 11.72 -2.85 11.47
CA GLU A 218 10.73 -2.72 12.54
C GLU A 218 9.70 -3.86 12.47
N ILE A 219 9.14 -4.16 11.29
CA ILE A 219 8.19 -5.27 11.13
C ILE A 219 8.83 -6.62 11.51
N ALA A 220 10.06 -6.89 11.06
CA ALA A 220 10.79 -8.11 11.35
C ALA A 220 11.04 -8.28 12.86
N ALA A 221 11.62 -7.24 13.50
CA ALA A 221 11.91 -7.24 14.93
C ALA A 221 10.64 -7.39 15.77
N ARG A 222 9.58 -6.67 15.40
CA ARG A 222 8.29 -6.73 16.07
C ARG A 222 7.58 -8.07 15.89
N THR A 223 7.68 -8.68 14.70
CA THR A 223 7.15 -10.02 14.42
C THR A 223 7.85 -11.09 15.27
N ASN A 224 9.18 -11.09 15.29
CA ASN A 224 9.96 -12.03 16.10
C ASN A 224 9.67 -11.88 17.60
N ARG A 225 9.56 -10.64 18.08
CA ARG A 225 9.21 -10.37 19.49
C ARG A 225 7.78 -10.79 19.83
N LEU A 226 6.84 -10.61 18.91
CA LEU A 226 5.43 -10.98 19.13
C LEU A 226 5.26 -12.51 19.18
N GLY A 227 6.04 -13.25 18.39
CA GLY A 227 5.98 -14.71 18.33
C GLY A 227 4.64 -15.24 17.81
N LYS A 228 3.96 -14.47 16.95
CA LYS A 228 2.65 -14.81 16.35
C LYS A 228 2.67 -14.52 14.84
N PRO A 229 1.81 -15.19 14.05
CA PRO A 229 1.73 -14.94 12.62
C PRO A 229 1.43 -13.48 12.27
N VAL A 230 2.17 -12.98 11.28
CA VAL A 230 2.01 -11.64 10.70
C VAL A 230 1.87 -11.78 9.19
N LEU A 231 0.78 -11.25 8.64
CA LEU A 231 0.56 -11.15 7.20
C LEU A 231 0.79 -9.71 6.74
N LEU A 232 1.70 -9.50 5.80
CA LEU A 232 1.78 -8.27 5.01
C LEU A 232 1.00 -8.44 3.71
N ILE A 233 0.00 -7.60 3.49
CA ILE A 233 -0.68 -7.47 2.20
C ILE A 233 -0.03 -6.28 1.48
N ASN A 234 0.26 -6.40 0.19
CA ASN A 234 0.72 -5.29 -0.64
C ASN A 234 0.07 -5.25 -2.03
N GLY A 235 0.10 -4.08 -2.67
CA GLY A 235 -0.30 -3.85 -4.06
C GLY A 235 0.92 -3.57 -4.94
N ASP A 236 0.86 -2.52 -5.76
CA ASP A 236 1.97 -1.92 -6.55
C ASP A 236 2.42 -2.76 -7.75
N ARG A 237 2.79 -4.03 -7.53
CA ARG A 237 3.33 -4.89 -8.59
C ARG A 237 2.27 -5.39 -9.57
N HIS A 238 1.00 -5.38 -9.17
CA HIS A 238 -0.16 -5.83 -9.94
C HIS A 238 -0.15 -7.34 -10.25
N TYR A 239 0.62 -8.13 -9.49
CA TYR A 239 0.60 -9.58 -9.60
C TYR A 239 0.21 -10.27 -8.29
N TYR A 240 -0.51 -11.38 -8.42
CA TYR A 240 -0.86 -12.21 -7.28
C TYR A 240 0.33 -13.04 -6.81
N SER A 241 0.67 -12.96 -5.53
CA SER A 241 1.72 -13.79 -4.93
C SER A 241 1.44 -14.10 -3.48
N VAL A 242 1.85 -15.29 -3.04
CA VAL A 242 1.86 -15.68 -1.64
C VAL A 242 3.21 -16.29 -1.34
N ASP A 243 3.97 -15.65 -0.45
CA ASP A 243 5.29 -16.10 -0.05
C ASP A 243 5.57 -15.82 1.43
N THR A 244 6.72 -16.28 1.92
CA THR A 244 7.19 -16.08 3.31
C THR A 244 8.59 -15.47 3.26
N PRO A 245 8.69 -14.17 2.94
CA PRO A 245 9.99 -13.54 2.84
C PRO A 245 10.65 -13.53 4.21
N LEU A 246 11.98 -13.59 4.25
CA LEU A 246 12.75 -13.69 5.50
C LEU A 246 12.57 -15.01 6.28
N ALA A 247 11.87 -16.02 5.78
CA ALA A 247 11.54 -17.21 6.57
C ALA A 247 12.75 -17.99 7.13
N THR A 248 13.90 -17.92 6.47
CA THR A 248 15.13 -18.63 6.87
C THR A 248 16.34 -17.71 6.89
N PRO A 249 17.42 -18.06 7.64
CA PRO A 249 18.66 -17.27 7.67
C PRO A 249 19.35 -17.15 6.30
N THR A 250 19.03 -18.04 5.37
CA THR A 250 19.59 -18.04 4.01
C THR A 250 18.69 -17.34 2.99
N ASP A 251 17.51 -16.86 3.40
CA ASP A 251 16.62 -16.14 2.51
C ASP A 251 17.29 -14.89 1.95
N VAL A 252 17.11 -14.70 0.65
CA VAL A 252 17.77 -13.63 -0.11
C VAL A 252 17.34 -12.25 0.35
N PHE A 253 16.07 -12.06 0.72
CA PHE A 253 15.62 -10.77 1.25
C PHE A 253 16.20 -10.49 2.64
N GLY A 254 16.51 -11.52 3.42
CA GLY A 254 17.26 -11.38 4.67
C GLY A 254 18.66 -10.81 4.45
N LYS A 255 19.32 -11.18 3.34
CA LYS A 255 20.61 -10.60 2.95
C LYS A 255 20.48 -9.19 2.40
N VAL A 256 19.48 -8.94 1.55
CA VAL A 256 19.22 -7.62 0.94
C VAL A 256 18.94 -6.57 2.01
N TYR A 257 18.08 -6.92 2.97
CA TYR A 257 17.69 -6.00 4.04
C TYR A 257 18.57 -6.09 5.28
N ASN A 258 19.48 -7.07 5.37
CA ASN A 258 20.27 -7.34 6.58
C ASN A 258 19.39 -7.56 7.82
N THR A 259 18.53 -8.57 7.75
CA THR A 259 17.62 -8.96 8.83
C THR A 259 17.78 -10.43 9.20
N ASP A 260 17.52 -10.74 10.46
CA ASP A 260 17.38 -12.12 10.93
C ASP A 260 16.18 -12.83 10.26
N ALA A 261 16.12 -14.16 10.43
CA ALA A 261 14.97 -14.94 9.99
C ALA A 261 13.69 -14.55 10.75
N VAL A 262 12.56 -14.53 10.04
CA VAL A 262 11.23 -14.19 10.54
C VAL A 262 10.22 -15.26 10.08
N PRO A 263 10.25 -16.47 10.66
CA PRO A 263 9.48 -17.62 10.16
C PRO A 263 7.96 -17.43 10.21
N LEU A 264 7.46 -16.51 11.05
CA LEU A 264 6.04 -16.19 11.20
C LEU A 264 5.59 -14.98 10.36
N PHE A 265 6.40 -14.55 9.40
CA PHE A 265 6.06 -13.50 8.46
C PHE A 265 5.66 -14.08 7.10
N GLN A 266 4.44 -13.76 6.68
CA GLN A 266 3.89 -14.15 5.38
C GLN A 266 3.48 -12.90 4.61
N ARG A 267 3.53 -12.97 3.28
CA ARG A 267 3.12 -11.88 2.41
C ARG A 267 2.08 -12.35 1.40
N LEU A 268 1.14 -11.45 1.10
CA LEU A 268 0.17 -11.54 0.02
C LEU A 268 0.33 -10.32 -0.91
N GLY A 269 0.89 -10.52 -2.09
CA GLY A 269 0.85 -9.53 -3.17
C GLY A 269 -0.47 -9.59 -3.93
N LEU A 270 -1.11 -8.45 -4.15
CA LEU A 270 -2.39 -8.36 -4.84
C LEU A 270 -2.20 -8.05 -6.34
N GLN A 271 -2.95 -8.78 -7.16
CA GLN A 271 -3.12 -8.45 -8.57
C GLN A 271 -3.97 -7.20 -8.76
N ALA A 272 -3.72 -6.46 -9.84
CA ALA A 272 -4.59 -5.39 -10.30
C ALA A 272 -4.68 -5.42 -11.83
N SER A 273 -5.82 -4.97 -12.36
CA SER A 273 -6.07 -4.92 -13.79
C SER A 273 -7.02 -3.76 -14.09
N ALA A 274 -6.87 -3.18 -15.28
CA ALA A 274 -7.85 -2.22 -15.81
C ALA A 274 -9.26 -2.83 -15.94
N ASN A 275 -9.34 -4.16 -16.08
CA ASN A 275 -10.57 -4.95 -16.08
C ASN A 275 -10.49 -5.96 -14.92
N PRO A 276 -10.89 -5.59 -13.69
CA PRO A 276 -10.78 -6.48 -12.55
C PRO A 276 -11.70 -7.69 -12.75
N ALA A 277 -11.10 -8.87 -12.93
CA ALA A 277 -11.82 -10.13 -13.12
C ALA A 277 -12.03 -10.92 -11.81
N SER A 278 -11.49 -10.44 -10.69
CA SER A 278 -11.53 -11.15 -9.42
C SER A 278 -11.16 -10.27 -8.21
N TRP A 279 -11.34 -10.82 -7.02
CA TRP A 279 -10.87 -10.27 -5.75
C TRP A 279 -10.29 -11.40 -4.88
N THR A 280 -9.31 -11.08 -4.04
CA THR A 280 -8.75 -12.07 -3.11
C THR A 280 -9.50 -12.08 -1.79
N ARG A 281 -10.03 -13.23 -1.42
CA ARG A 281 -10.59 -13.52 -0.10
C ARG A 281 -9.49 -14.06 0.81
N VAL A 282 -9.22 -13.36 1.91
CA VAL A 282 -8.38 -13.86 3.00
C VAL A 282 -9.27 -14.52 4.06
N LYS A 283 -9.02 -15.80 4.32
CA LYS A 283 -9.65 -16.58 5.39
C LYS A 283 -8.70 -16.60 6.59
N VAL A 284 -9.22 -16.38 7.79
CA VAL A 284 -8.43 -16.40 9.02
C VAL A 284 -8.97 -17.45 9.98
N ASP A 285 -8.23 -18.54 10.19
CA ASP A 285 -8.56 -19.62 11.12
C ASP A 285 -7.81 -19.45 12.45
N THR A 286 -8.46 -18.79 13.41
CA THR A 286 -7.86 -18.48 14.72
C THR A 286 -7.68 -19.69 15.63
N SER A 287 -8.00 -20.91 15.17
CA SER A 287 -7.59 -22.16 15.83
C SER A 287 -6.12 -22.51 15.56
N LYS A 288 -5.52 -21.95 14.50
CA LYS A 288 -4.11 -22.12 14.13
C LYS A 288 -3.22 -21.10 14.84
N SER A 289 -1.95 -21.44 15.00
CA SER A 289 -0.94 -20.60 15.66
C SER A 289 0.32 -20.36 14.82
N ASP A 290 0.40 -20.97 13.64
CA ASP A 290 1.45 -20.74 12.63
C ASP A 290 0.86 -20.02 11.41
N ASN A 291 1.64 -19.86 10.34
CA ASN A 291 1.19 -19.17 9.13
C ASN A 291 -0.03 -19.83 8.45
N SER A 292 -0.40 -21.07 8.79
CA SER A 292 -1.64 -21.70 8.29
C SER A 292 -2.93 -21.05 8.82
N ILE A 293 -2.82 -20.10 9.77
CA ILE A 293 -3.92 -19.21 10.15
C ILE A 293 -4.46 -18.42 8.96
N PHE A 294 -3.64 -18.11 7.94
CA PHE A 294 -4.06 -17.38 6.76
C PHE A 294 -4.27 -18.32 5.58
N GLY A 295 -5.48 -18.31 5.03
CA GLY A 295 -5.83 -18.96 3.77
C GLY A 295 -6.19 -17.92 2.71
N PHE A 296 -5.82 -18.16 1.46
CA PHE A 296 -6.04 -17.24 0.35
C PHE A 296 -6.87 -17.92 -0.74
N GLU A 297 -7.91 -17.23 -1.19
CA GLU A 297 -8.78 -17.70 -2.27
C GLU A 297 -8.94 -16.56 -3.29
N ASN A 298 -8.62 -16.82 -4.55
CA ASN A 298 -8.90 -15.87 -5.62
C ASN A 298 -10.33 -16.08 -6.11
N VAL A 299 -11.20 -15.10 -5.91
CA VAL A 299 -12.64 -15.18 -6.21
C VAL A 299 -12.92 -14.44 -7.50
N ILE A 300 -13.25 -15.18 -8.55
CA ILE A 300 -13.51 -14.66 -9.90
C ILE A 300 -14.92 -14.04 -9.97
N PHE A 301 -15.04 -12.88 -10.61
CA PHE A 301 -16.34 -12.34 -11.01
C PHE A 301 -16.85 -13.17 -12.19
N CYS A 302 -17.91 -13.96 -12.01
CA CYS A 302 -18.38 -14.98 -12.95
C CYS A 302 -18.72 -14.51 -14.38
N GLN A 303 -18.65 -13.21 -14.67
CA GLN A 303 -18.95 -12.63 -15.98
C GLN A 303 -17.74 -12.54 -16.93
N ASP A 304 -16.49 -12.70 -16.45
CA ASP A 304 -15.30 -12.71 -17.33
C ASP A 304 -14.40 -13.92 -17.04
N LYS A 305 -14.66 -15.02 -17.75
CA LYS A 305 -13.89 -16.27 -17.69
C LYS A 305 -12.62 -16.25 -18.55
N THR A 306 -12.30 -15.12 -19.21
CA THR A 306 -11.23 -15.07 -20.23
C THR A 306 -9.90 -14.55 -19.71
N GLN A 307 -9.83 -14.13 -18.44
CA GLN A 307 -8.65 -13.52 -17.85
C GLN A 307 -7.86 -14.56 -17.02
N PRO A 308 -6.64 -14.93 -17.43
CA PRO A 308 -5.77 -15.80 -16.62
C PRO A 308 -5.28 -15.09 -15.35
N THR A 309 -5.12 -15.85 -14.27
CA THR A 309 -4.44 -15.39 -13.06
C THR A 309 -2.93 -15.52 -13.24
N THR A 310 -2.19 -14.46 -12.97
CA THR A 310 -0.73 -14.48 -12.94
C THR A 310 -0.26 -14.93 -11.56
N THR A 311 0.55 -15.99 -11.45
CA THR A 311 1.35 -16.19 -10.24
C THR A 311 2.66 -15.46 -10.39
N TYR A 312 3.06 -14.70 -9.39
CA TYR A 312 4.33 -14.00 -9.36
C TYR A 312 5.32 -14.67 -8.42
N ASP A 313 6.49 -15.01 -8.96
CA ASP A 313 7.65 -15.45 -8.20
C ASP A 313 8.60 -14.26 -7.96
N SER A 314 8.64 -13.79 -6.72
CA SER A 314 9.51 -12.70 -6.25
C SER A 314 11.01 -12.94 -6.51
N LYS A 315 11.40 -14.19 -6.78
CA LYS A 315 12.79 -14.63 -6.94
C LYS A 315 13.20 -14.87 -8.40
N SER A 316 12.26 -14.89 -9.35
CA SER A 316 12.52 -15.19 -10.76
C SER A 316 12.85 -13.94 -11.58
N THR A 317 13.86 -14.04 -12.45
CA THR A 317 14.22 -12.99 -13.41
C THR A 317 13.49 -13.12 -14.75
N THR A 318 12.76 -14.23 -14.96
CA THR A 318 12.13 -14.59 -16.26
C THR A 318 10.63 -14.83 -16.14
N ASP A 319 10.01 -14.48 -15.02
CA ASP A 319 8.58 -14.72 -14.81
C ASP A 319 7.74 -13.85 -15.77
N SER A 320 7.14 -14.50 -16.76
CA SER A 320 6.22 -13.88 -17.72
C SER A 320 4.76 -13.88 -17.24
N GLY A 321 4.50 -14.38 -16.02
CA GLY A 321 3.21 -14.28 -15.34
C GLY A 321 2.10 -15.19 -15.89
N VAL A 322 2.40 -16.31 -16.54
CA VAL A 322 1.36 -17.17 -17.15
C VAL A 322 0.97 -18.32 -16.22
N VAL A 323 -0.25 -18.32 -15.65
CA VAL A 323 -0.85 -19.50 -14.98
C VAL A 323 -2.34 -19.68 -15.28
N GLN A 324 -2.76 -20.95 -15.28
CA GLN A 324 -4.07 -21.46 -15.68
C GLN A 324 -5.24 -21.11 -14.74
N ILE A 325 -6.40 -20.93 -15.37
CA ILE A 325 -7.69 -20.65 -14.75
C ILE A 325 -8.27 -21.95 -14.17
N SER A 326 -8.55 -21.97 -12.86
CA SER A 326 -9.46 -22.95 -12.26
C SER A 326 -10.91 -22.58 -12.58
N VAL A 327 -11.69 -23.59 -12.98
CA VAL A 327 -13.09 -23.50 -13.41
C VAL A 327 -13.97 -22.84 -12.35
N CYS A 328 -14.88 -21.95 -12.75
CA CYS A 328 -15.97 -21.48 -11.89
C CYS A 328 -16.77 -22.69 -11.40
N SER A 329 -16.86 -22.90 -10.09
CA SER A 329 -17.87 -23.80 -9.51
C SER A 329 -19.18 -23.02 -9.34
N ASP A 330 -20.28 -23.66 -9.74
CA ASP A 330 -21.66 -23.17 -9.60
C ASP A 330 -22.04 -22.78 -8.15
#